data_AF-A0A1A3HTK5-F1
#
_entry.id   AF-A0A1A3HTK5-F1
#
_cell.length_a   1.000
_cell.length_b   1.000
_cell.length_c   1.000
_cell.angle_alpha   90.00
_cell.angle_beta   90.00
_cell.angle_gamma   90.00
#
_symmetry.space_group_name_H-M   'P 1'
#
loop_
_entity.id
_entity.type
_entity.pdbx_description
1 polymer ?
#
loop_
_entity_poly.entity_id
_entity_poly.type
_entity_poly.pdbx_seq_one_letter_code
_entity_poly.pdbx_strand_id
1 'polypeptide(L)'
;MADRIRVVPAHLREAAAHHERTSDHLRTIPASHPAIQESLDSLGPIFSELREAGRELLELRRQCYEQQADDHADMAQNLRTSATVWEQHEETAAHDLSSIIDPDR
;
A
#
# COMPACT_ATOMS: atom_id res chain seq x y z
N MET A 1 22.09 -20.25 7.82
CA MET A 1 20.88 -21.10 7.93
C MET A 1 19.74 -20.28 7.37
N ALA A 2 19.30 -20.56 6.14
CA ALA A 2 18.13 -19.89 5.59
C ALA A 2 16.94 -20.36 6.42
N ASP A 3 16.33 -19.44 7.17
CA ASP A 3 15.07 -19.71 7.82
C ASP A 3 14.08 -20.13 6.72
N ARG A 4 13.45 -21.30 6.87
CA ARG A 4 12.62 -21.88 5.82
C ARG A 4 11.34 -21.06 5.79
N ILE A 5 11.33 -20.02 4.96
CA ILE A 5 10.20 -19.09 4.82
C ILE A 5 8.97 -19.92 4.46
N ARG A 6 8.09 -20.11 5.44
CA ARG A 6 6.80 -20.78 5.25
C ARG A 6 5.84 -19.74 4.70
N VAL A 7 5.88 -19.55 3.39
CA VAL A 7 4.94 -18.67 2.70
C VAL A 7 3.58 -19.34 2.66
N VAL A 8 2.57 -18.66 3.20
CA VAL A 8 1.17 -19.07 3.07
C VAL A 8 0.49 -18.02 2.19
N PRO A 9 0.09 -18.35 0.94
CA PRO A 9 -0.51 -17.39 0.01
C PRO A 9 -1.70 -16.62 0.60
N ALA A 10 -2.49 -17.26 1.47
CA ALA A 10 -3.59 -16.61 2.18
C ALA A 10 -3.12 -15.43 3.06
N HIS A 11 -2.01 -15.57 3.79
CA HIS A 11 -1.46 -14.48 4.60
C HIS A 11 -0.92 -13.33 3.74
N LEU A 12 -0.34 -13.64 2.58
CA LEU A 12 0.09 -12.60 1.64
C LEU A 12 -1.10 -11.80 1.08
N ARG A 13 -2.21 -12.49 0.76
CA ARG A 13 -3.45 -11.82 0.32
C ARG A 13 -4.10 -10.99 1.41
N GLU A 14 -4.10 -11.49 2.65
CA GLU A 14 -4.59 -10.74 3.80
C GLU A 14 -3.77 -9.45 4.02
N ALA A 15 -2.44 -9.57 4.01
CA ALA A 15 -1.56 -8.42 4.10
C ALA A 15 -1.80 -7.44 2.93
N ALA A 16 -1.98 -7.93 1.70
CA ALA A 16 -2.30 -7.09 0.56
C ALA A 16 -3.61 -6.31 0.75
N ALA A 17 -4.67 -6.97 1.25
CA ALA A 17 -5.94 -6.31 1.54
C ALA A 17 -5.83 -5.28 2.69
N HIS A 18 -4.92 -5.49 3.63
CA HIS A 18 -4.60 -4.48 4.65
C HIS A 18 -3.90 -3.27 4.02
N HIS A 19 -2.88 -3.49 3.19
CA HIS A 19 -2.17 -2.41 2.51
C HIS A 19 -3.08 -1.60 1.57
N GLU A 20 -3.98 -2.25 0.83
CA GLU A 20 -4.98 -1.57 0.00
C GLU A 20 -5.92 -0.68 0.82
N ARG A 21 -6.49 -1.19 1.93
CA ARG A 21 -7.33 -0.38 2.82
C ARG A 21 -6.59 0.82 3.40
N THR A 22 -5.31 0.65 3.75
CA THR A 22 -4.49 1.77 4.24
C THR A 22 -4.26 2.79 3.13
N SER A 23 -3.95 2.35 1.91
CA SER A 23 -3.81 3.21 0.74
C SER A 23 -5.07 4.06 0.53
N ASP A 24 -6.24 3.42 0.49
CA ASP A 24 -7.52 4.09 0.32
C ASP A 24 -7.79 5.10 1.44
N HIS A 25 -7.54 4.71 2.69
CA HIS A 25 -7.71 5.61 3.84
C HIS A 25 -6.81 6.85 3.73
N LEU A 26 -5.52 6.68 3.41
CA LEU A 26 -4.57 7.78 3.28
C LEU A 26 -4.99 8.77 2.19
N ARG A 27 -5.54 8.28 1.06
CA ARG A 27 -6.08 9.14 -0.01
C ARG A 27 -7.26 10.01 0.43
N THR A 28 -7.97 9.65 1.50
CA THR A 28 -9.09 10.47 2.01
C THR A 28 -8.65 11.65 2.88
N ILE A 29 -7.47 11.58 3.49
CA ILE A 29 -7.04 12.56 4.50
C ILE A 29 -6.93 13.99 3.94
N PRO A 30 -6.37 14.21 2.73
CA PRO A 30 -6.25 15.56 2.17
C PRO A 30 -7.58 16.28 1.94
N ALA A 31 -8.73 15.57 1.90
CA ALA A 31 -10.04 16.19 1.72
C ALA A 31 -10.41 17.21 2.81
N SER A 32 -9.75 17.14 3.97
CA SER A 32 -9.93 18.08 5.09
C SER A 32 -9.09 19.37 4.97
N HIS A 33 -8.04 19.38 4.14
CA HIS A 33 -7.09 20.50 4.04
C HIS A 33 -7.74 21.83 3.59
N PRO A 34 -8.72 21.86 2.66
CA PRO A 34 -9.37 23.12 2.27
C PRO A 34 -10.04 23.85 3.44
N ALA A 35 -10.68 23.14 4.36
CA ALA A 35 -11.33 23.76 5.52
C ALA A 35 -10.30 24.36 6.50
N ILE A 36 -9.13 23.71 6.65
CA ILE A 36 -8.01 24.23 7.44
C ILE A 36 -7.46 25.50 6.77
N GLN A 37 -7.30 25.47 5.44
CA GLN A 37 -6.84 26.64 4.69
C GLN A 37 -7.81 27.81 4.80
N GLU A 38 -9.12 27.57 4.74
CA GLU A 38 -10.14 28.61 4.95
C GLU A 38 -10.03 29.22 6.35
N SER A 39 -9.83 28.39 7.38
CA SER A 39 -9.59 28.87 8.74
C SER A 39 -8.32 29.74 8.82
N LEU A 40 -7.24 29.38 8.13
CA LEU A 40 -6.01 30.19 8.07
C LEU A 40 -6.25 31.49 7.30
N ASP A 41 -6.95 31.43 6.16
CA ASP A 41 -7.23 32.59 5.32
C ASP A 41 -8.16 33.60 6.03
N SER A 42 -8.95 33.16 7.01
CA SER A 42 -9.76 34.03 7.88
C SER A 42 -8.94 34.90 8.85
N LEU A 43 -7.65 34.59 9.03
CA LEU A 43 -6.77 35.37 9.89
C LEU A 43 -6.43 36.71 9.26
N GLY A 44 -6.42 37.76 10.09
CA GLY A 44 -6.04 39.12 9.67
C GLY A 44 -4.61 39.24 9.15
N PRO A 45 -4.25 40.37 8.52
CA PRO A 45 -2.97 40.54 7.82
C PRO A 45 -1.71 40.41 8.70
N ILE A 46 -1.82 40.62 10.02
CA ILE A 46 -0.72 40.42 10.98
C ILE A 46 -0.21 38.97 10.96
N PHE A 47 -1.05 38.02 10.55
CA PHE A 47 -0.71 36.59 10.49
C PHE A 47 -0.32 36.12 9.09
N SER A 48 0.11 37.01 8.19
CA SER A 48 0.45 36.65 6.80
C SER A 48 1.47 35.52 6.71
N GLU A 49 2.55 35.58 7.51
CA GLU A 49 3.59 34.56 7.55
C GLU A 49 3.04 33.20 8.02
N LEU A 50 2.14 33.21 9.01
CA LEU A 50 1.49 31.99 9.50
C LEU A 50 0.59 31.36 8.43
N ARG A 51 -0.13 32.17 7.64
CA ARG A 51 -0.98 31.67 6.56
C ARG A 51 -0.16 31.00 5.46
N GLU A 52 0.98 31.61 5.10
CA GLU A 52 1.89 31.08 4.08
C GLU A 52 2.55 29.79 4.55
N ALA A 53 3.11 29.79 5.77
CA ALA A 53 3.67 28.58 6.39
C ALA A 53 2.63 27.45 6.53
N GLY A 54 1.38 27.79 6.86
CA GLY A 54 0.28 26.82 6.94
C GLY A 54 -0.07 26.22 5.58
N ARG A 55 -0.07 27.03 4.51
CA ARG A 55 -0.30 26.57 3.13
C ARG A 55 0.79 25.60 2.68
N GLU A 56 2.05 25.96 2.90
CA GLU A 56 3.20 25.11 2.57
C GLU A 56 3.15 23.78 3.34
N LEU A 57 2.83 23.82 4.63
CA LEU A 57 2.73 22.63 5.46
C LEU A 57 1.58 21.70 5.01
N LEU A 58 0.42 22.25 4.65
CA LEU A 58 -0.71 21.46 4.15
C LEU A 58 -0.38 20.80 2.81
N GLU A 59 0.36 21.49 1.94
CA GLU A 59 0.80 20.95 0.65
C GLU A 59 1.84 19.84 0.84
N LEU A 60 2.85 20.05 1.70
CA LEU A 60 3.82 19.00 2.04
C LEU A 60 3.12 17.76 2.62
N ARG A 61 2.14 17.98 3.51
CA ARG A 61 1.37 16.90 4.12
C ARG A 61 0.52 16.15 3.10
N ARG A 62 -0.08 16.86 2.12
CA ARG A 62 -0.81 16.25 1.01
C ARG A 62 0.09 15.31 0.20
N GLN A 63 1.25 15.81 -0.22
CA GLN A 63 2.23 15.03 -0.99
C GLN A 63 2.71 13.80 -0.21
N CYS A 64 2.95 13.95 1.10
CA CYS A 64 3.36 12.84 1.95
C CYS A 64 2.30 11.73 2.02
N TYR A 65 1.02 12.09 2.18
CA TYR A 65 -0.06 11.10 2.19
C TYR A 65 -0.28 10.43 0.84
N GLU A 66 -0.15 11.18 -0.26
CA GLU A 66 -0.23 10.63 -1.61
C GLU A 66 0.89 9.62 -1.86
N GLN A 67 2.14 9.97 -1.54
CA GLN A 67 3.27 9.06 -1.67
C GLN A 67 3.09 7.79 -0.82
N GLN A 68 2.68 7.95 0.45
CA GLN A 68 2.43 6.79 1.30
C GLN A 68 1.29 5.91 0.76
N ALA A 69 0.23 6.52 0.23
CA ALA A 69 -0.86 5.77 -0.38
C ALA A 69 -0.37 4.96 -1.58
N ASP A 70 0.48 5.54 -2.43
CA ASP A 70 1.06 4.86 -3.59
C ASP A 70 1.99 3.72 -3.16
N ASP A 71 2.87 3.95 -2.17
CA ASP A 71 3.73 2.91 -1.61
C ASP A 71 2.92 1.73 -1.04
N HIS A 72 1.81 2.02 -0.36
CA HIS A 72 0.90 1.00 0.14
C HIS A 72 0.19 0.24 -1.00
N ALA A 73 -0.23 0.92 -2.06
CA ALA A 73 -0.84 0.26 -3.22
C ALA A 73 0.15 -0.67 -3.93
N ASP A 74 1.39 -0.22 -4.12
CA ASP A 74 2.47 -1.01 -4.71
C ASP A 74 2.78 -2.25 -3.86
N MET A 75 2.84 -2.10 -2.53
CA MET A 75 3.04 -3.22 -1.62
C MET A 75 1.90 -4.25 -1.73
N ALA A 76 0.64 -3.80 -1.78
CA ALA A 76 -0.51 -4.69 -1.97
C ALA A 76 -0.40 -5.47 -3.29
N GLN A 77 -0.02 -4.80 -4.37
CA GLN A 77 0.15 -5.44 -5.68
C GLN A 77 1.29 -6.46 -5.67
N ASN A 78 2.42 -6.13 -5.05
CA ASN A 78 3.57 -7.04 -4.93
C ASN A 78 3.19 -8.28 -4.12
N LEU A 79 2.50 -8.13 -2.99
CA LEU A 79 2.06 -9.25 -2.15
C LEU A 79 1.09 -10.19 -2.89
N ARG A 80 0.13 -9.64 -3.66
CA ARG A 80 -0.75 -10.45 -4.52
C ARG A 80 0.02 -11.20 -5.58
N THR A 81 0.96 -10.53 -6.24
CA THR A 81 1.82 -11.13 -7.26
C THR A 81 2.64 -12.27 -6.68
N SER A 82 3.26 -12.07 -5.51
CA SER A 82 4.00 -13.12 -4.81
C SER A 82 3.12 -14.31 -4.42
N ALA A 83 1.88 -14.07 -3.97
CA ALA A 83 0.94 -15.15 -3.66
C ALA A 83 0.62 -16.01 -4.89
N THR A 84 0.33 -15.36 -6.03
CA THR A 84 0.07 -16.06 -7.31
C THR A 84 1.27 -16.85 -7.79
N VAL A 85 2.46 -16.25 -7.76
CA VAL A 85 3.71 -16.92 -8.19
C VAL A 85 4.00 -18.14 -7.32
N TRP A 86 3.78 -18.05 -6.01
CA TRP A 86 3.98 -19.17 -5.10
C TRP A 86 3.03 -20.34 -5.41
N GLU A 87 1.75 -20.06 -5.61
CA GLU A 87 0.77 -21.11 -5.93
C GLU A 87 1.07 -21.79 -7.27
N GLN A 88 1.45 -21.02 -8.29
CA GLN A 88 1.84 -21.57 -9.58
C GLN A 88 3.07 -22.48 -9.48
N HIS A 89 4.05 -22.09 -8.64
CA HIS A 89 5.22 -22.91 -8.39
C HIS A 89 4.87 -24.22 -7.68
N GLU A 90 3.99 -24.19 -6.67
CA GLU A 90 3.53 -25.39 -5.97
C GLU A 90 2.72 -26.32 -6.87
N GLU A 91 1.84 -25.78 -7.73
CA GLU A 91 1.06 -26.54 -8.70
C GLU A 91 1.98 -27.24 -9.73
N THR A 92 2.96 -26.51 -10.26
CA THR A 92 3.94 -27.04 -11.22
C THR A 92 4.77 -28.16 -10.58
N ALA A 93 5.27 -27.95 -9.37
CA ALA A 93 6.06 -28.96 -8.66
C ALA A 93 5.24 -30.22 -8.33
N ALA A 94 3.96 -30.06 -7.97
CA ALA A 94 3.06 -31.19 -7.74
C ALA A 94 2.79 -31.98 -9.02
N HIS A 95 2.58 -31.29 -10.15
CA HIS A 95 2.42 -31.92 -11.46
C HIS A 95 3.67 -32.71 -11.87
N ASP A 96 4.85 -32.10 -11.75
CA ASP A 96 6.11 -32.75 -12.11
C ASP A 96 6.36 -34.01 -11.28
N LEU A 97 6.11 -33.93 -9.96
CA LEU A 97 6.22 -35.07 -9.06
C LEU A 97 5.23 -36.18 -9.42
N SER A 98 3.98 -35.83 -9.78
CA SER A 98 2.98 -36.80 -10.22
C SER A 98 3.43 -37.52 -11.49
N SER A 99 4.05 -36.81 -12.46
CA SER A 99 4.52 -37.43 -13.70
C SER A 99 5.70 -38.40 -13.50
N ILE A 100 6.52 -38.17 -12.46
CA ILE A 100 7.62 -39.08 -12.09
C ILE A 100 7.07 -40.35 -11.42
N ILE A 101 6.02 -40.21 -10.60
CA ILE A 101 5.43 -41.33 -9.85
C ILE A 101 4.56 -42.22 -10.76
N ASP A 102 3.86 -41.64 -11.74
CA ASP A 102 3.09 -42.35 -12.76
C ASP A 102 3.66 -42.09 -14.17
N PRO A 103 4.76 -42.75 -14.56
CA PRO A 103 5.36 -42.58 -15.89
C PRO A 103 4.58 -43.29 -17.02
N ASP A 104 3.56 -44.11 -16.71
CA ASP A 104 2.94 -45.08 -17.64
C ASP A 104 1.42 -44.87 -17.81
N ARG A 105 0.93 -43.63 -17.65
CA ARG A 105 -0.47 -43.24 -17.95
C ARG A 105 -0.55 -42.23 -19.09
#